data_AF-A0A536IQD3-F1
#
_entry.id   AF-A0A536IQD3-F1
#
_cell.length_a   1.000
_cell.length_b   1.000
_cell.length_c   1.000
_cell.angle_alpha   90.00
_cell.angle_beta   90.00
_cell.angle_gamma   90.00
#
_symmetry.space_group_name_H-M   'P 1'
#
loop_
_entity.id
_entity.type
_entity.pdbx_description
1 polymer ?
#
loop_
_entity_poly.entity_id
_entity_poly.type
_entity_poly.pdbx_seq_one_letter_code
_entity_poly.pdbx_strand_id
1 'polypeptide(L)'
;MDELLRALGSIDTQLYLGIVRARNPALDALAVAVYLLNWNGFVWWVAGLLVARARGFGRRGLWAALTIYLGLVDGWIVAELAKLVFRRARPFDVLVLPPRDLTPPYDIRVPPAIAPDTLIPHPTSFSFPSGDAAFAFGAAVALASVAPRFRVLALLFAVAASLSRVVVGAHYPFDVLAGAAVGIASGLLAPRAVAAVRRRQRWRAFVIPHTHFVPMVSKLLDLLERDPAFRSFTFDGQTIAIQDHLEKRPADRSRVERLVRAERLFIGPWHVLADLILVSGESIVRNLQEGLRSAGELGRASRVAYVADPFGHPAQIPQILRGFGYETYVFARGMGDETEDVGAEFQWEAPSGDRVRATHLIDHYSNGLRIVGPAEEPPESLRRRLTRELPGILDRTTSYANGDALLFMVGDDHVEA
;
A
#
# COMPACT_ATOMS: atom_id res chain seq x y z
N MET A 1 18.81 41.07 -26.27
CA MET A 1 19.21 40.01 -25.32
C MET A 1 20.05 40.59 -24.18
N ASP A 2 21.09 41.37 -24.49
CA ASP A 2 22.03 41.93 -23.50
C ASP A 2 21.42 42.93 -22.51
N GLU A 3 20.37 43.65 -22.90
CA GLU A 3 19.68 44.60 -22.01
C GLU A 3 18.81 43.87 -20.98
N LEU A 4 18.11 42.81 -21.40
CA LEU A 4 17.33 41.96 -20.50
C LEU A 4 18.23 41.23 -19.50
N LEU A 5 19.35 40.66 -19.95
CA LEU A 5 20.31 39.99 -19.06
C LEU A 5 20.93 40.96 -18.04
N ARG A 6 21.22 42.20 -18.46
CA ARG A 6 21.67 43.26 -17.55
C ARG A 6 20.60 43.66 -16.53
N ALA A 7 19.35 43.81 -16.97
CA ALA A 7 18.23 44.12 -16.08
C ALA A 7 18.00 43.00 -15.04
N LEU A 8 18.03 41.74 -15.47
CA LEU A 8 17.92 40.57 -14.58
C LEU A 8 19.08 40.51 -13.59
N GLY A 9 20.32 40.76 -14.04
CA GLY A 9 21.48 40.84 -13.16
C GLY A 9 21.34 41.94 -12.11
N SER A 10 20.87 43.13 -12.51
CA SER A 10 20.63 44.25 -11.60
C SER A 10 19.57 43.92 -10.54
N ILE A 11 18.47 43.28 -10.93
CA ILE A 11 17.41 42.86 -10.00
C ILE A 11 17.98 41.86 -8.98
N ASP A 12 18.71 40.86 -9.43
CA ASP A 12 19.26 39.81 -8.58
C ASP A 12 20.29 40.37 -7.58
N THR A 13 21.12 41.33 -8.01
CA THR A 13 22.04 42.07 -7.13
C THR A 13 21.29 42.93 -6.10
N GLN A 14 20.23 43.63 -6.50
CA GLN A 14 19.43 44.45 -5.57
C GLN A 14 18.72 43.60 -4.53
N LEU A 15 18.16 42.45 -4.93
CA LEU A 15 17.56 41.48 -4.02
C LEU A 15 18.59 40.93 -3.03
N TYR A 16 19.77 40.55 -3.52
CA TYR A 16 20.88 40.13 -2.67
C TYR A 16 21.24 41.20 -1.62
N LEU A 17 21.47 42.43 -2.06
CA LEU A 17 21.82 43.54 -1.17
C LEU A 17 20.73 43.83 -0.14
N GLY A 18 19.45 43.73 -0.52
CA GLY A 18 18.32 43.88 0.40
C GLY A 18 18.34 42.82 1.51
N ILE A 19 18.51 41.55 1.14
CA ILE A 19 18.57 40.43 2.09
C ILE A 19 19.76 40.58 3.03
N VAL A 20 20.93 40.93 2.48
CA VAL A 20 22.17 41.05 3.24
C VAL A 20 22.17 42.25 4.18
N ARG A 21 21.54 43.37 3.79
CA ARG A 21 21.38 44.54 4.68
C ARG A 21 20.39 44.29 5.81
N ALA A 22 19.47 43.35 5.65
CA ALA A 22 18.51 42.96 6.68
C ALA A 22 19.07 41.94 7.70
N ARG A 23 20.35 41.54 7.56
CA ARG A 23 21.03 40.65 8.51
C ARG A 23 21.05 41.23 9.93
N ASN A 24 20.99 40.32 10.89
CA ASN A 24 21.15 40.60 12.31
C ASN A 24 21.74 39.34 12.97
N PRO A 25 22.29 39.43 14.19
CA PRO A 25 22.99 38.30 14.80
C PRO A 25 22.17 37.00 14.90
N ALA A 26 20.85 37.11 15.09
CA ALA A 26 19.97 35.94 15.16
C ALA A 26 19.81 35.28 13.77
N LEU A 27 19.59 36.09 12.73
CA LEU A 27 19.49 35.60 11.35
C LEU A 27 20.83 35.01 10.86
N ASP A 28 21.96 35.62 11.24
CA ASP A 28 23.30 35.13 10.91
C ASP A 28 23.56 33.76 11.57
N ALA A 29 23.30 33.64 12.87
CA ALA A 29 23.45 32.39 13.61
C ALA A 29 22.55 31.29 13.01
N LEU A 30 21.30 31.61 12.68
CA LEU A 30 20.38 30.66 12.06
C LEU A 30 20.86 30.23 10.67
N ALA A 31 21.30 31.17 9.83
CA ALA A 31 21.78 30.85 8.48
C ALA A 31 23.04 29.98 8.51
N VAL A 32 23.97 30.25 9.42
CA VAL A 32 25.16 29.41 9.64
C VAL A 32 24.76 28.03 10.16
N ALA A 33 23.84 27.94 11.14
CA ALA A 33 23.37 26.66 11.65
C ALA A 33 22.71 25.79 10.56
N VAL A 34 21.83 26.38 9.75
CA VAL A 34 21.18 25.69 8.63
C VAL A 34 22.22 25.29 7.56
N TYR A 35 23.19 26.15 7.27
CA TYR A 35 24.31 25.82 6.38
C TYR A 35 25.08 24.60 6.89
N LEU A 36 25.42 24.56 8.19
CA LEU A 36 26.13 23.43 8.79
C LEU A 36 25.32 22.13 8.74
N LEU A 37 24.00 22.20 8.98
CA LEU A 37 23.11 21.03 8.89
C LEU A 37 23.00 20.49 7.45
N ASN A 38 23.08 21.36 6.45
CA ASN A 38 23.09 20.99 5.04
C ASN A 38 24.51 20.76 4.48
N TRP A 39 25.57 20.93 5.27
CA TRP A 39 26.94 20.80 4.80
C TRP A 39 27.21 19.36 4.35
N ASN A 40 27.61 19.19 3.09
CA ASN A 40 27.71 17.89 2.39
C ASN A 40 26.43 17.03 2.49
N GLY A 41 25.30 17.67 2.83
CA GLY A 41 24.02 17.05 3.07
C GLY A 41 23.90 16.11 4.24
N PHE A 42 24.64 16.33 5.31
CA PHE A 42 24.60 15.49 6.50
C PHE A 42 23.18 15.05 6.90
N VAL A 43 22.23 16.00 6.99
CA VAL A 43 20.83 15.70 7.37
C VAL A 43 20.14 14.71 6.43
N TRP A 44 20.48 14.74 5.14
CA TRP A 44 19.86 13.89 4.12
C TRP A 44 20.44 12.49 4.10
N TRP A 45 21.74 12.34 4.40
CA TRP A 45 22.36 11.04 4.67
C TRP A 45 21.71 10.37 5.87
N VAL A 46 21.53 11.12 6.96
CA VAL A 46 20.83 10.64 8.16
C VAL A 46 19.38 10.28 7.82
N ALA A 47 18.67 11.12 7.08
CA ALA A 47 17.29 10.86 6.68
C ALA A 47 17.15 9.57 5.86
N GLY A 48 18.07 9.31 4.92
CA GLY A 48 18.10 8.06 4.15
C GLY A 48 18.29 6.83 5.05
N LEU A 49 19.22 6.89 6.00
CA LEU A 49 19.45 5.82 6.98
C LEU A 49 18.22 5.57 7.87
N LEU A 50 17.58 6.64 8.37
CA LEU A 50 16.37 6.54 9.18
C LEU A 50 15.21 5.94 8.39
N VAL A 51 15.05 6.31 7.12
CA VAL A 51 14.04 5.74 6.23
C VAL A 51 14.33 4.26 5.94
N ALA A 52 15.59 3.89 5.73
CA ALA A 52 15.97 2.48 5.58
C ALA A 52 15.66 1.69 6.85
N ARG A 53 16.01 2.21 8.03
CA ARG A 53 15.72 1.58 9.33
C ARG A 53 14.21 1.41 9.55
N ALA A 54 13.42 2.46 9.31
CA ALA A 54 11.97 2.44 9.52
C ALA A 54 11.25 1.43 8.60
N ARG A 55 11.85 1.05 7.47
CA ARG A 55 11.33 0.04 6.54
C ARG A 55 11.98 -1.33 6.69
N GLY A 56 12.88 -1.49 7.66
CA GLY A 56 13.80 -2.61 7.78
C GLY A 56 14.93 -2.55 6.74
N PHE A 57 16.12 -3.01 7.13
CA PHE A 57 17.32 -3.07 6.27
C PHE A 57 17.24 -4.10 5.13
N GLY A 58 16.04 -4.49 4.72
CA GLY A 58 15.82 -5.28 3.51
C GLY A 58 15.81 -4.40 2.25
N ARG A 59 15.56 -5.06 1.10
CA ARG A 59 15.53 -4.39 -0.22
C ARG A 59 14.65 -3.14 -0.24
N ARG A 60 13.48 -3.16 0.43
CA ARG A 60 12.55 -2.02 0.47
C ARG A 60 13.16 -0.78 1.13
N GLY A 61 13.83 -0.93 2.27
CA GLY A 61 14.49 0.17 2.97
C GLY A 61 15.69 0.69 2.19
N LEU A 62 16.51 -0.21 1.63
CA LEU A 62 17.67 0.15 0.82
C LEU A 62 17.28 0.94 -0.44
N TRP A 63 16.22 0.54 -1.15
CA TRP A 63 15.74 1.29 -2.32
C TRP A 63 15.24 2.70 -1.96
N ALA A 64 14.60 2.84 -0.79
CA ALA A 64 14.13 4.14 -0.33
C ALA A 64 15.29 5.08 0.01
N ALA A 65 16.32 4.59 0.72
CA ALA A 65 17.53 5.36 0.97
C ALA A 65 18.29 5.72 -0.32
N LEU A 66 18.45 4.75 -1.23
CA LEU A 66 19.08 4.99 -2.52
C LEU A 66 18.35 6.07 -3.32
N THR A 67 17.01 6.11 -3.27
CA THR A 67 16.22 7.15 -3.95
C THR A 67 16.59 8.54 -3.44
N ILE A 68 16.70 8.70 -2.11
CA ILE A 68 17.09 9.98 -1.49
C ILE A 68 18.51 10.36 -1.90
N TYR A 69 19.46 9.41 -1.82
CA TYR A 69 20.86 9.67 -2.15
C TYR A 69 21.09 9.95 -3.63
N LEU A 70 20.33 9.31 -4.53
CA LEU A 70 20.39 9.62 -5.95
C LEU A 70 19.86 11.03 -6.24
N GLY A 71 18.72 11.43 -5.66
CA GLY A 71 18.20 12.79 -5.84
C GLY A 71 19.17 13.85 -5.32
N LEU A 72 19.86 13.54 -4.23
CA LEU A 72 20.89 14.34 -3.58
C LEU A 72 22.15 14.50 -4.44
N VAL A 73 22.77 13.39 -4.87
CA VAL A 73 24.05 13.39 -5.59
C VAL A 73 23.88 13.87 -7.02
N ASP A 74 22.83 13.43 -7.72
CA ASP A 74 22.56 13.80 -9.11
C ASP A 74 22.33 15.31 -9.25
N GLY A 75 21.49 15.89 -8.38
CA GLY A 75 21.21 17.33 -8.40
C GLY A 75 22.47 18.18 -8.21
N TRP A 76 23.37 17.76 -7.32
CA TRP A 76 24.64 18.44 -7.11
C TRP A 76 25.61 18.30 -8.28
N ILE A 77 25.78 17.09 -8.83
CA ILE A 77 26.65 16.86 -9.99
C ILE A 77 26.18 17.70 -11.17
N VAL A 78 24.87 17.71 -11.47
CA VAL A 78 24.31 18.50 -12.57
C VAL A 78 24.56 19.99 -12.35
N ALA A 79 24.40 20.49 -11.12
CA ALA A 79 24.68 21.89 -10.79
C ALA A 79 26.17 22.25 -10.94
N GLU A 80 27.09 21.40 -10.47
CA GLU A 80 28.54 21.65 -10.59
C GLU A 80 29.02 21.58 -12.04
N LEU A 81 28.47 20.68 -12.86
CA LEU A 81 28.76 20.66 -14.30
C LEU A 81 28.24 21.92 -15.00
N ALA A 82 27.03 22.38 -14.64
CA ALA A 82 26.47 23.61 -15.18
C ALA A 82 27.33 24.85 -14.85
N LYS A 83 27.96 24.90 -13.67
CA LYS A 83 28.87 25.98 -13.29
C LYS A 83 30.04 26.16 -14.25
N LEU A 84 30.54 25.08 -14.84
CA LEU A 84 31.65 25.13 -15.82
C LEU A 84 31.27 25.87 -17.10
N VAL A 85 29.96 25.93 -17.40
CA VAL A 85 29.38 26.62 -18.56
C VAL A 85 29.10 28.09 -18.23
N PHE A 86 28.40 28.37 -17.13
CA PHE A 86 27.93 29.73 -16.82
C PHE A 86 28.99 30.63 -16.19
N ARG A 87 29.89 30.06 -15.38
CA ARG A 87 31.05 30.76 -14.78
C ARG A 87 30.73 32.09 -14.07
N ARG A 88 29.53 32.21 -13.49
CA ARG A 88 29.11 33.43 -12.79
C ARG A 88 29.95 33.66 -11.53
N ALA A 89 30.53 34.85 -11.39
CA ALA A 89 31.25 35.27 -10.18
C ALA A 89 30.32 35.34 -8.96
N ARG A 90 30.87 35.15 -7.75
CA ARG A 90 30.08 35.18 -6.52
C ARG A 90 29.84 36.62 -6.05
N PRO A 91 28.84 36.84 -5.18
CA PRO A 91 28.60 38.17 -4.61
C PRO A 91 29.83 38.76 -3.94
N PHE A 92 30.57 37.96 -3.16
CA PHE A 92 31.75 38.43 -2.44
C PHE A 92 32.95 38.72 -3.34
N ASP A 93 33.03 38.12 -4.54
CA ASP A 93 34.10 38.42 -5.50
C ASP A 93 33.94 39.82 -6.14
N VAL A 94 32.70 40.33 -6.18
CA VAL A 94 32.34 41.52 -6.98
C VAL A 94 31.83 42.69 -6.14
N LEU A 95 31.19 42.42 -4.99
CA LEU A 95 30.47 43.42 -4.18
C LEU A 95 31.14 43.71 -2.82
N VAL A 96 32.18 42.96 -2.47
CA VAL A 96 33.05 43.28 -1.32
C VAL A 96 34.23 44.08 -1.87
N LEU A 97 34.63 45.15 -1.16
CA LEU A 97 35.74 46.00 -1.59
C LEU A 97 37.01 45.16 -1.81
N PRO A 98 37.66 45.19 -2.99
CA PRO A 98 39.01 44.70 -3.10
C PRO A 98 39.94 45.58 -2.24
N PRO A 99 41.02 45.04 -1.66
CA PRO A 99 42.17 45.85 -1.25
C PRO A 99 42.55 46.75 -2.44
N ARG A 100 42.89 48.02 -2.18
CA ARG A 100 43.00 49.14 -3.15
C ARG A 100 43.82 48.91 -4.44
N ASP A 101 44.41 47.73 -4.69
CA ASP A 101 45.41 47.49 -5.72
C ASP A 101 45.04 46.43 -6.78
N LEU A 102 43.78 46.00 -6.89
CA LEU A 102 43.34 45.05 -7.94
C LEU A 102 42.30 45.66 -8.87
N THR A 103 42.70 45.96 -10.11
CA THR A 103 41.76 46.18 -11.22
C THR A 103 41.08 44.85 -11.56
N PRO A 104 39.74 44.74 -11.50
CA PRO A 104 39.06 43.49 -11.82
C PRO A 104 39.28 43.10 -13.29
N PRO A 105 39.35 41.80 -13.62
CA PRO A 105 39.63 41.30 -14.98
C PRO A 105 38.47 41.50 -15.98
N TYR A 106 37.39 42.16 -15.57
CA TYR A 106 36.24 42.51 -16.41
C TYR A 106 35.80 43.94 -16.13
N ASP A 107 35.32 44.64 -17.17
CA ASP A 107 34.84 46.02 -17.15
C ASP A 107 33.50 46.15 -16.39
N ILE A 108 33.56 45.93 -15.07
CA ILE A 108 32.43 46.12 -14.16
C ILE A 108 32.58 47.52 -13.56
N ARG A 109 31.71 48.44 -13.99
CA ARG A 109 31.45 49.68 -13.22
C ARG A 109 31.01 49.26 -11.82
N VAL A 110 31.91 49.36 -10.85
CA VAL A 110 31.66 49.00 -9.44
C VAL A 110 30.47 49.80 -8.92
N PRO A 111 29.33 49.17 -8.57
CA PRO A 111 28.25 49.89 -7.91
C PRO A 111 28.73 50.36 -6.53
N PRO A 112 28.28 51.52 -6.02
CA PRO A 112 28.68 52.03 -4.69
C PRO A 112 28.18 51.18 -3.50
N ALA A 113 27.61 50.00 -3.75
CA ALA A 113 26.98 49.17 -2.74
C ALA A 113 27.95 48.11 -2.22
N ILE A 114 28.63 48.46 -1.14
CA ILE A 114 29.49 47.54 -0.38
C ILE A 114 28.58 46.54 0.36
N ALA A 115 28.76 45.25 0.12
CA ALA A 115 28.19 44.19 0.93
C ALA A 115 29.19 43.77 2.03
N PRO A 116 28.72 43.37 3.23
CA PRO A 116 29.58 42.70 4.21
C PRO A 116 30.10 41.37 3.64
N ASP A 117 31.26 40.94 4.12
CA ASP A 117 31.86 39.66 3.74
C ASP A 117 30.96 38.46 4.12
N THR A 118 31.30 37.29 3.60
CA THR A 118 30.56 36.06 3.86
C THR A 118 30.69 35.59 5.31
N LEU A 119 29.63 34.98 5.83
CA LEU A 119 29.61 34.38 7.17
C LEU A 119 30.26 32.98 7.22
N ILE A 120 30.75 32.49 6.08
CA ILE A 120 31.31 31.15 5.90
C ILE A 120 32.61 31.24 5.10
N PRO A 121 33.45 30.19 5.08
CA PRO A 121 34.62 30.16 4.22
C PRO A 121 34.25 30.35 2.74
N HIS A 122 35.05 31.14 2.01
CA HIS A 122 34.84 31.44 0.59
C HIS A 122 34.84 30.15 -0.24
N PRO A 123 33.72 29.77 -0.89
CA PRO A 123 33.70 28.63 -1.78
C PRO A 123 34.53 28.90 -3.04
N THR A 124 35.26 27.90 -3.53
CA THR A 124 36.21 28.04 -4.65
C THR A 124 35.58 27.88 -6.04
N SER A 125 34.35 27.35 -6.14
CA SER A 125 33.65 27.16 -7.41
C SER A 125 32.73 28.34 -7.77
N PHE A 126 32.28 28.45 -9.03
CA PHE A 126 31.37 29.50 -9.50
C PHE A 126 30.02 29.56 -8.76
N SER A 127 29.33 30.70 -8.88
CA SER A 127 28.07 30.97 -8.17
C SER A 127 26.85 30.28 -8.78
N PHE A 128 26.71 30.25 -10.10
CA PHE A 128 25.49 29.81 -10.78
C PHE A 128 25.64 28.43 -11.45
N PRO A 129 24.69 27.50 -11.25
CA PRO A 129 23.64 27.48 -10.24
C PRO A 129 24.17 27.11 -8.85
N SER A 130 23.37 27.31 -7.79
CA SER A 130 23.76 26.91 -6.44
C SER A 130 23.69 25.39 -6.26
N GLY A 131 24.85 24.76 -6.04
CA GLY A 131 24.96 23.33 -5.77
C GLY A 131 24.27 22.91 -4.48
N ASP A 132 24.38 23.69 -3.40
CA ASP A 132 23.72 23.42 -2.12
C ASP A 132 22.18 23.41 -2.24
N ALA A 133 21.62 24.32 -3.05
CA ALA A 133 20.19 24.37 -3.30
C ALA A 133 19.72 23.18 -4.16
N ALA A 134 20.45 22.84 -5.22
CA ALA A 134 20.14 21.67 -6.06
C ALA A 134 20.16 20.38 -5.26
N PHE A 135 21.19 20.22 -4.44
CA PHE A 135 21.36 19.13 -3.52
C PHE A 135 20.17 19.01 -2.54
N ALA A 136 19.80 20.10 -1.85
CA ALA A 136 18.77 20.09 -0.81
C ALA A 136 17.37 19.82 -1.40
N PHE A 137 17.03 20.46 -2.52
CA PHE A 137 15.75 20.22 -3.19
C PHE A 137 15.68 18.82 -3.83
N GLY A 138 16.78 18.32 -4.40
CA GLY A 138 16.83 16.96 -4.94
C GLY A 138 16.60 15.89 -3.89
N ALA A 139 17.27 16.02 -2.75
CA ALA A 139 17.06 15.13 -1.61
C ALA A 139 15.64 15.26 -1.03
N ALA A 140 15.11 16.47 -0.88
CA ALA A 140 13.78 16.70 -0.31
C ALA A 140 12.65 16.12 -1.18
N VAL A 141 12.70 16.33 -2.50
CA VAL A 141 11.71 15.80 -3.44
C VAL A 141 11.81 14.27 -3.52
N ALA A 142 13.02 13.72 -3.58
CA ALA A 142 13.23 12.29 -3.54
C ALA A 142 12.71 11.68 -2.23
N LEU A 143 12.96 12.32 -1.09
CA LEU A 143 12.43 11.92 0.22
C LEU A 143 10.91 11.98 0.24
N ALA A 144 10.29 13.02 -0.31
CA ALA A 144 8.83 13.13 -0.38
C ALA A 144 8.18 11.96 -1.14
N SER A 145 8.86 11.42 -2.16
CA SER A 145 8.38 10.26 -2.92
C SER A 145 8.41 8.95 -2.13
N VAL A 146 9.38 8.80 -1.22
CA VAL A 146 9.55 7.58 -0.43
C VAL A 146 9.06 7.73 1.00
N ALA A 147 8.87 8.91 1.55
CA ALA A 147 8.43 9.13 2.93
C ALA A 147 7.45 10.33 2.98
N PRO A 148 6.25 10.19 2.38
CA PRO A 148 5.34 11.32 2.17
C PRO A 148 4.90 12.00 3.45
N ARG A 149 4.89 11.29 4.59
CA ARG A 149 4.62 11.86 5.92
C ARG A 149 5.57 13.00 6.32
N PHE A 150 6.79 13.03 5.79
CA PHE A 150 7.80 14.05 6.09
C PHE A 150 8.02 15.06 4.96
N ARG A 151 7.20 15.01 3.89
CA ARG A 151 7.40 15.84 2.69
C ARG A 151 7.44 17.34 3.00
N VAL A 152 6.56 17.80 3.88
CA VAL A 152 6.45 19.23 4.22
C VAL A 152 7.70 19.67 4.96
N LEU A 153 8.12 18.92 5.98
CA LEU A 153 9.33 19.20 6.75
C LEU A 153 10.59 19.22 5.87
N ALA A 154 10.73 18.23 4.98
CA ALA A 154 11.86 18.15 4.06
C ALA A 154 11.89 19.34 3.09
N LEU A 155 10.76 19.72 2.50
CA LEU A 155 10.70 20.86 1.58
C LEU A 155 10.95 22.19 2.29
N LEU A 156 10.42 22.36 3.51
CA LEU A 156 10.71 23.55 4.33
C LEU A 156 12.20 23.66 4.66
N PHE A 157 12.84 22.55 5.02
CA PHE A 157 14.29 22.53 5.26
C PHE A 157 15.07 22.84 3.99
N ALA A 158 14.68 22.32 2.82
CA ALA A 158 15.33 22.65 1.55
C ALA A 158 15.22 24.14 1.20
N VAL A 159 14.06 24.76 1.45
CA VAL A 159 13.86 26.21 1.31
C VAL A 159 14.78 26.97 2.28
N ALA A 160 14.82 26.57 3.56
CA ALA A 160 15.68 27.21 4.56
C ALA A 160 17.17 27.10 4.19
N ALA A 161 17.62 25.91 3.77
CA ALA A 161 18.99 25.65 3.32
C ALA A 161 19.37 26.44 2.07
N SER A 162 18.40 26.69 1.19
CA SER A 162 18.57 27.48 -0.02
C SER A 162 18.66 28.97 0.29
N LEU A 163 17.75 29.50 1.12
CA LEU A 163 17.77 30.89 1.55
C LEU A 163 19.01 31.23 2.38
N SER A 164 19.49 30.29 3.21
CA SER A 164 20.70 30.51 4.00
C SER A 164 21.92 30.81 3.12
N ARG A 165 21.99 30.30 1.87
CA ARG A 165 23.10 30.60 0.94
C ARG A 165 23.16 32.06 0.52
N VAL A 166 22.01 32.73 0.42
CA VAL A 166 21.94 34.17 0.13
C VAL A 166 22.29 34.96 1.39
N VAL A 167 21.71 34.55 2.53
CA VAL A 167 21.95 35.22 3.82
C VAL A 167 23.42 35.16 4.22
N VAL A 168 24.12 34.03 4.08
CA VAL A 168 25.56 33.95 4.40
C VAL A 168 26.45 34.68 3.40
N GLY A 169 25.90 35.22 2.31
CA GLY A 169 26.64 35.99 1.30
C GLY A 169 27.24 35.17 0.16
N ALA A 170 26.97 33.87 0.08
CA ALA A 170 27.66 32.98 -0.86
C ALA A 170 27.08 32.98 -2.28
N HIS A 171 25.79 33.28 -2.43
CA HIS A 171 25.05 33.15 -3.68
C HIS A 171 24.02 34.28 -3.87
N TYR A 172 23.72 34.60 -5.13
CA TYR A 172 22.59 35.44 -5.48
C TYR A 172 21.27 34.65 -5.42
N PRO A 173 20.11 35.31 -5.20
CA PRO A 173 18.80 34.68 -5.26
C PRO A 173 18.54 33.82 -6.50
N PHE A 174 18.91 34.27 -7.70
CA PHE A 174 18.69 33.47 -8.91
C PHE A 174 19.60 32.25 -9.02
N ASP A 175 20.79 32.27 -8.40
CA ASP A 175 21.64 31.08 -8.31
C ASP A 175 20.92 29.98 -7.53
N VAL A 176 20.26 30.37 -6.44
CA VAL A 176 19.52 29.49 -5.54
C VAL A 176 18.26 28.96 -6.21
N LEU A 177 17.50 29.80 -6.91
CA LEU A 177 16.32 29.37 -7.66
C LEU A 177 16.67 28.38 -8.79
N ALA A 178 17.74 28.65 -9.54
CA ALA A 178 18.22 27.74 -10.58
C ALA A 178 18.71 26.42 -9.98
N GLY A 179 19.42 26.46 -8.85
CA GLY A 179 19.80 25.28 -8.10
C GLY A 179 18.57 24.47 -7.68
N ALA A 180 17.58 25.11 -7.07
CA ALA A 180 16.32 24.47 -6.68
C ALA A 180 15.61 23.78 -7.85
N ALA A 181 15.57 24.41 -9.03
CA ALA A 181 14.98 23.82 -10.23
C ALA A 181 15.72 22.54 -10.68
N VAL A 182 17.05 22.58 -10.71
CA VAL A 182 17.90 21.40 -11.00
C VAL A 182 17.63 20.29 -9.96
N GLY A 183 17.61 20.65 -8.69
CA GLY A 183 17.33 19.73 -7.60
C GLY A 183 15.96 19.06 -7.74
N ILE A 184 14.90 19.84 -7.93
CA ILE A 184 13.54 19.30 -8.12
C ILE A 184 13.51 18.30 -9.29
N ALA A 185 14.14 18.62 -10.42
CA ALA A 185 14.21 17.73 -11.57
C ALA A 185 14.91 16.40 -11.22
N SER A 186 16.10 16.46 -10.61
CA SER A 186 16.84 15.26 -10.16
C SER A 186 16.05 14.44 -9.13
N GLY A 187 15.40 15.09 -8.16
CA GLY A 187 14.55 14.43 -7.16
C GLY A 187 13.33 13.73 -7.75
N LEU A 188 12.74 14.26 -8.84
CA LEU A 188 11.66 13.61 -9.59
C LEU A 188 12.15 12.44 -10.45
N LEU A 189 13.41 12.48 -10.92
CA LEU A 189 14.02 11.42 -11.72
C LEU A 189 14.52 10.25 -10.87
N ALA A 190 15.02 10.51 -9.66
CA ALA A 190 15.55 9.50 -8.74
C ALA A 190 14.64 8.27 -8.54
N PRO A 191 13.33 8.39 -8.20
CA PRO A 191 12.47 7.21 -8.02
C PRO A 191 12.28 6.42 -9.33
N ARG A 192 12.31 7.10 -10.48
CA ARG A 192 12.20 6.44 -11.80
C ARG A 192 13.47 5.65 -12.12
N ALA A 193 14.64 6.22 -11.84
CA ALA A 193 15.92 5.54 -11.99
C ALA A 193 16.01 4.29 -11.09
N VAL A 194 15.64 4.43 -9.81
CA VAL A 194 15.59 3.29 -8.88
C VAL A 194 14.59 2.22 -9.35
N ALA A 195 13.41 2.63 -9.84
CA ALA A 195 12.44 1.69 -10.40
C ALA A 195 12.99 0.92 -11.61
N ALA A 196 13.71 1.59 -12.52
CA ALA A 196 14.35 0.95 -13.66
C ALA A 196 15.37 -0.13 -13.24
N VAL A 197 16.18 0.15 -12.22
CA VAL A 197 17.11 -0.83 -11.63
C VAL A 197 16.36 -1.99 -10.99
N ARG A 198 15.31 -1.71 -10.20
CA ARG A 198 14.49 -2.73 -9.53
C ARG A 198 13.84 -3.70 -10.52
N ARG A 199 13.38 -3.22 -11.68
CA ARG A 199 12.77 -4.07 -12.72
C ARG A 199 13.75 -5.08 -13.33
N ARG A 200 15.05 -4.77 -13.32
CA ARG A 200 16.11 -5.68 -13.83
C ARG A 200 16.53 -6.74 -12.80
N GLN A 201 16.05 -6.66 -11.57
CA GLN A 201 16.36 -7.68 -10.56
C GLN A 201 15.58 -8.97 -10.80
N ARG A 202 16.15 -10.09 -10.34
CA ARG A 202 15.46 -11.37 -10.31
C ARG A 202 14.37 -11.35 -9.24
N TRP A 203 13.12 -11.43 -9.68
CA TRP A 203 11.94 -11.60 -8.84
C TRP A 203 11.49 -13.05 -8.92
N ARG A 204 11.08 -13.63 -7.77
CA ARG A 204 10.35 -14.90 -7.75
C ARG A 204 8.87 -14.54 -7.75
N ALA A 205 8.16 -14.91 -8.80
CA ALA A 205 6.71 -14.82 -8.86
C ALA A 205 6.13 -16.20 -8.57
N PHE A 206 5.17 -16.27 -7.65
CA PHE A 206 4.35 -17.45 -7.43
C PHE A 206 2.99 -17.14 -8.04
N VAL A 207 2.59 -17.91 -9.04
CA VAL A 207 1.25 -17.84 -9.64
C VAL A 207 0.50 -19.05 -9.13
N ILE A 208 -0.59 -18.85 -8.40
CA ILE A 208 -1.50 -19.92 -8.00
C ILE A 208 -2.60 -19.95 -9.08
N PRO A 209 -2.59 -20.91 -10.02
CA PRO A 209 -3.59 -20.93 -11.09
C PRO A 209 -4.95 -21.35 -10.54
N HIS A 210 -6.02 -20.66 -10.97
CA HIS A 210 -7.41 -21.00 -10.64
C HIS A 210 -7.89 -22.35 -11.23
N THR A 211 -7.03 -23.11 -11.90
CA THR A 211 -7.38 -24.39 -12.52
C THR A 211 -7.57 -25.54 -11.54
N HIS A 212 -7.21 -25.38 -10.27
CA HIS A 212 -7.34 -26.43 -9.26
C HIS A 212 -8.80 -26.88 -9.09
N PHE A 213 -9.76 -25.98 -9.25
CA PHE A 213 -11.19 -26.28 -9.10
C PHE A 213 -11.78 -27.05 -10.29
N VAL A 214 -11.19 -26.96 -11.50
CA VAL A 214 -11.79 -27.56 -12.71
C VAL A 214 -11.93 -29.09 -12.62
N PRO A 215 -10.89 -29.86 -12.20
CA PRO A 215 -11.05 -31.30 -12.00
C PRO A 215 -12.01 -31.66 -10.86
N MET A 216 -12.00 -30.88 -9.77
CA MET A 216 -12.87 -31.12 -8.61
C MET A 216 -14.34 -30.91 -8.97
N VAL A 217 -14.69 -29.78 -9.60
CA VAL A 217 -16.06 -29.53 -10.06
C VAL A 217 -16.51 -30.60 -11.05
N SER A 218 -15.64 -31.03 -11.98
CA SER A 218 -15.97 -32.13 -12.90
C SER A 218 -16.34 -33.41 -12.16
N LYS A 219 -15.55 -33.83 -11.16
CA LYS A 219 -15.83 -35.00 -10.32
C LYS A 219 -17.11 -34.83 -9.51
N LEU A 220 -17.35 -33.65 -8.95
CA LEU A 220 -18.54 -33.34 -8.17
C LEU A 220 -19.81 -33.46 -9.02
N LEU A 221 -19.80 -32.89 -10.24
CA LEU A 221 -20.94 -32.99 -11.16
C LEU A 221 -21.22 -34.46 -11.52
N ASP A 222 -20.17 -35.25 -11.79
CA ASP A 222 -20.30 -36.69 -12.04
C ASP A 222 -20.90 -37.44 -10.84
N LEU A 223 -20.43 -37.16 -9.62
CA LEU A 223 -20.92 -37.79 -8.38
C LEU A 223 -22.40 -37.45 -8.16
N LEU A 224 -22.75 -36.17 -8.24
CA LEU A 224 -24.13 -35.73 -8.10
C LEU A 224 -25.00 -36.37 -9.18
N GLU A 225 -24.59 -36.46 -10.43
CA GLU A 225 -25.44 -37.08 -11.47
C GLU A 225 -25.60 -38.60 -11.30
N ARG A 226 -24.56 -39.32 -10.84
CA ARG A 226 -24.56 -40.79 -10.77
C ARG A 226 -25.15 -41.36 -9.49
N ASP A 227 -24.90 -40.72 -8.34
CA ASP A 227 -25.31 -41.24 -7.05
C ASP A 227 -26.51 -40.45 -6.49
N PRO A 228 -27.73 -41.01 -6.51
CA PRO A 228 -28.90 -40.35 -5.92
C PRO A 228 -28.87 -40.30 -4.39
N ALA A 229 -28.06 -41.13 -3.71
CA ALA A 229 -27.92 -41.09 -2.25
C ALA A 229 -27.07 -39.90 -1.79
N PHE A 230 -26.14 -39.43 -2.63
CA PHE A 230 -25.42 -38.18 -2.41
C PHE A 230 -26.35 -36.98 -2.67
N ARG A 231 -27.12 -36.59 -1.65
CA ARG A 231 -28.25 -35.67 -1.77
C ARG A 231 -27.86 -34.31 -2.36
N SER A 232 -26.86 -33.66 -1.78
CA SER A 232 -26.48 -32.30 -2.15
C SER A 232 -25.06 -31.93 -1.73
N PHE A 233 -24.48 -30.94 -2.39
CA PHE A 233 -23.20 -30.32 -2.01
C PHE A 233 -23.32 -28.80 -1.88
N THR A 234 -22.76 -28.23 -0.82
CA THR A 234 -22.62 -26.77 -0.66
C THR A 234 -21.27 -26.33 -1.18
N PHE A 235 -21.25 -25.60 -2.29
CA PHE A 235 -20.03 -25.13 -2.94
C PHE A 235 -19.52 -23.83 -2.30
N ASP A 236 -19.15 -23.94 -1.02
CA ASP A 236 -18.43 -22.93 -0.24
C ASP A 236 -19.06 -21.52 -0.24
N GLY A 237 -20.36 -21.41 -0.52
CA GLY A 237 -21.07 -20.13 -0.53
C GLY A 237 -20.66 -19.15 -1.65
N GLN A 238 -19.81 -19.55 -2.60
CA GLN A 238 -19.26 -18.69 -3.66
C GLN A 238 -19.65 -19.16 -5.07
N THR A 239 -19.63 -18.25 -6.05
CA THR A 239 -19.93 -18.58 -7.46
C THR A 239 -18.71 -18.58 -8.37
N ILE A 240 -17.64 -17.85 -8.02
CA ILE A 240 -16.49 -17.62 -8.92
C ILE A 240 -15.83 -18.91 -9.40
N ALA A 241 -15.65 -19.91 -8.53
CA ALA A 241 -14.99 -21.16 -8.91
C ALA A 241 -15.87 -22.03 -9.85
N ILE A 242 -17.19 -21.88 -9.80
CA ILE A 242 -18.08 -22.47 -10.82
C ILE A 242 -17.96 -21.71 -12.15
N GLN A 243 -17.82 -20.38 -12.12
CA GLN A 243 -17.59 -19.58 -13.33
C GLN A 243 -16.26 -19.94 -13.99
N ASP A 244 -15.19 -20.05 -13.20
CA ASP A 244 -13.86 -20.50 -13.67
C ASP A 244 -13.95 -21.89 -14.32
N HIS A 245 -14.71 -22.82 -13.71
CA HIS A 245 -14.98 -24.14 -14.30
C HIS A 245 -15.70 -24.02 -15.65
N LEU A 246 -16.78 -23.24 -15.73
CA LEU A 246 -17.56 -23.07 -16.95
C LEU A 246 -16.82 -22.32 -18.05
N GLU A 247 -15.87 -21.44 -17.72
CA GLU A 247 -15.00 -20.81 -18.70
C GLU A 247 -14.12 -21.86 -19.40
N LYS A 248 -13.61 -22.84 -18.64
CA LYS A 248 -12.77 -23.93 -19.19
C LYS A 248 -13.58 -25.10 -19.75
N ARG A 249 -14.79 -25.33 -19.24
CA ARG A 249 -15.71 -26.39 -19.68
C ARG A 249 -17.13 -25.85 -19.91
N PRO A 250 -17.36 -25.07 -20.99
CA PRO A 250 -18.66 -24.48 -21.27
C PRO A 250 -19.80 -25.50 -21.42
N ALA A 251 -19.49 -26.72 -21.87
CA ALA A 251 -20.45 -27.81 -22.03
C ALA A 251 -21.11 -28.25 -20.71
N ASP A 252 -20.44 -28.07 -19.57
CA ASP A 252 -20.96 -28.43 -18.26
C ASP A 252 -22.07 -27.48 -17.76
N ARG A 253 -22.31 -26.34 -18.44
CA ARG A 253 -23.31 -25.34 -18.02
C ARG A 253 -24.68 -25.96 -17.78
N SER A 254 -25.15 -26.79 -18.72
CA SER A 254 -26.47 -27.44 -18.59
C SER A 254 -26.54 -28.40 -17.39
N ARG A 255 -25.41 -29.03 -17.02
CA ARG A 255 -25.30 -29.95 -15.89
C ARG A 255 -25.40 -29.16 -14.59
N VAL A 256 -24.61 -28.10 -14.46
CA VAL A 256 -24.65 -27.17 -13.31
C VAL A 256 -26.07 -26.62 -13.13
N GLU A 257 -26.69 -26.12 -14.19
CA GLU A 257 -28.04 -25.57 -14.14
C GLU A 257 -29.09 -26.58 -13.64
N ARG A 258 -29.04 -27.82 -14.13
CA ARG A 258 -29.95 -28.88 -13.66
C ARG A 258 -29.74 -29.17 -12.18
N LEU A 259 -28.49 -29.31 -11.73
CA LEU A 259 -28.18 -29.67 -10.34
C LEU A 259 -28.49 -28.54 -9.35
N VAL A 260 -28.27 -27.27 -9.76
CA VAL A 260 -28.65 -26.10 -8.97
C VAL A 260 -30.17 -25.99 -8.85
N ARG A 261 -30.91 -26.13 -9.96
CA ARG A 261 -32.39 -26.11 -9.93
C ARG A 261 -32.98 -27.26 -9.12
N ALA A 262 -32.33 -28.42 -9.13
CA ALA A 262 -32.72 -29.59 -8.35
C ALA A 262 -32.27 -29.53 -6.87
N GLU A 263 -31.65 -28.42 -6.42
CA GLU A 263 -31.11 -28.26 -5.05
C GLU A 263 -30.10 -29.37 -4.65
N ARG A 264 -29.38 -29.91 -5.63
CA ARG A 264 -28.29 -30.87 -5.43
C ARG A 264 -26.92 -30.19 -5.41
N LEU A 265 -26.81 -29.00 -5.97
CA LEU A 265 -25.62 -28.16 -5.89
C LEU A 265 -26.02 -26.76 -5.40
N PHE A 266 -25.59 -26.38 -4.19
CA PHE A 266 -25.80 -25.04 -3.65
C PHE A 266 -24.60 -24.15 -3.95
N ILE A 267 -24.83 -23.01 -4.59
CA ILE A 267 -23.82 -22.02 -4.96
C ILE A 267 -24.22 -20.62 -4.47
N GLY A 268 -23.25 -19.74 -4.27
CA GLY A 268 -23.51 -18.40 -3.73
C GLY A 268 -24.02 -18.44 -2.28
N PRO A 269 -24.44 -17.28 -1.72
CA PRO A 269 -24.77 -16.04 -2.42
C PRO A 269 -23.61 -15.13 -2.76
N TRP A 270 -22.42 -15.40 -2.24
CA TRP A 270 -21.25 -14.58 -2.50
C TRP A 270 -20.70 -14.84 -3.90
N HIS A 271 -20.09 -13.84 -4.53
CA HIS A 271 -19.32 -14.08 -5.74
C HIS A 271 -17.98 -14.74 -5.39
N VAL A 272 -17.26 -14.14 -4.43
CA VAL A 272 -15.99 -14.60 -3.83
C VAL A 272 -16.10 -14.63 -2.31
N LEU A 273 -15.27 -15.42 -1.65
CA LEU A 273 -15.09 -15.29 -0.20
C LEU A 273 -14.04 -14.22 0.10
N ALA A 274 -14.52 -13.02 0.41
CA ALA A 274 -13.67 -11.86 0.73
C ALA A 274 -13.34 -11.81 2.24
N ASP A 275 -12.20 -11.20 2.56
CA ASP A 275 -11.98 -10.67 3.91
C ASP A 275 -12.92 -9.48 4.13
N LEU A 276 -13.90 -9.64 5.01
CA LEU A 276 -14.99 -8.69 5.18
C LEU A 276 -14.57 -7.41 5.92
N ILE A 277 -13.38 -7.36 6.52
CA ILE A 277 -12.87 -6.18 7.25
C ILE A 277 -11.91 -5.36 6.38
N LEU A 278 -11.21 -6.00 5.45
CA LEU A 278 -10.21 -5.33 4.59
C LEU A 278 -10.79 -4.70 3.32
N VAL A 279 -12.00 -5.07 2.93
CA VAL A 279 -12.67 -4.51 1.75
C VAL A 279 -13.61 -3.36 2.13
N SER A 280 -13.90 -2.48 1.16
CA SER A 280 -14.88 -1.42 1.38
C SER A 280 -16.30 -2.00 1.58
N GLY A 281 -17.17 -1.30 2.31
CA GLY A 281 -18.57 -1.73 2.47
C GLY A 281 -19.29 -1.90 1.13
N GLU A 282 -19.02 -1.02 0.16
CA GLU A 282 -19.56 -1.17 -1.21
C GLU A 282 -19.09 -2.47 -1.87
N SER A 283 -17.84 -2.88 -1.66
CA SER A 283 -17.32 -4.16 -2.18
C SER A 283 -18.08 -5.37 -1.63
N ILE A 284 -18.51 -5.34 -0.36
CA ILE A 284 -19.34 -6.40 0.24
C ILE A 284 -20.70 -6.47 -0.46
N VAL A 285 -21.34 -5.32 -0.68
CA VAL A 285 -22.61 -5.22 -1.40
C VAL A 285 -22.47 -5.73 -2.84
N ARG A 286 -21.41 -5.33 -3.55
CA ARG A 286 -21.12 -5.82 -4.92
C ARG A 286 -20.86 -7.31 -4.96
N ASN A 287 -20.18 -7.86 -3.95
CA ASN A 287 -19.91 -9.28 -3.84
C ASN A 287 -21.21 -10.11 -3.78
N LEU A 288 -22.19 -9.66 -3.00
CA LEU A 288 -23.53 -10.28 -2.96
C LEU A 288 -24.30 -10.07 -4.25
N GLN A 289 -24.33 -8.86 -4.80
CA GLN A 289 -25.03 -8.57 -6.07
C GLN A 289 -24.55 -9.49 -7.19
N GLU A 290 -23.23 -9.64 -7.31
CA GLU A 290 -22.62 -10.43 -8.37
C GLU A 290 -22.80 -11.93 -8.15
N GLY A 291 -22.71 -12.41 -6.91
CA GLY A 291 -22.95 -13.82 -6.60
C GLY A 291 -24.42 -14.20 -6.81
N LEU A 292 -25.36 -13.34 -6.43
CA LEU A 292 -26.79 -13.53 -6.67
C LEU A 292 -27.13 -13.53 -8.17
N ARG A 293 -26.54 -12.60 -8.94
CA ARG A 293 -26.70 -12.57 -10.40
C ARG A 293 -26.20 -13.87 -11.03
N SER A 294 -24.97 -14.27 -10.71
CA SER A 294 -24.31 -15.44 -11.27
C SER A 294 -25.03 -16.74 -10.92
N ALA A 295 -25.42 -16.90 -9.64
CA ALA A 295 -26.18 -18.07 -9.21
C ALA A 295 -27.60 -18.08 -9.80
N GLY A 296 -28.24 -16.92 -9.95
CA GLY A 296 -29.54 -16.76 -10.60
C GLY A 296 -29.52 -17.19 -12.08
N GLU A 297 -28.49 -16.81 -12.82
CA GLU A 297 -28.27 -17.27 -14.21
C GLU A 297 -28.10 -18.79 -14.32
N LEU A 298 -27.57 -19.42 -13.27
CA LEU A 298 -27.40 -20.87 -13.18
C LEU A 298 -28.60 -21.57 -12.53
N GLY A 299 -29.65 -20.83 -12.16
CA GLY A 299 -30.88 -21.38 -11.59
C GLY A 299 -31.35 -20.61 -10.37
N ARG A 300 -30.53 -20.58 -9.31
CA ARG A 300 -30.80 -19.84 -8.07
C ARG A 300 -29.57 -19.82 -7.15
N ALA A 301 -29.53 -18.81 -6.28
CA ALA A 301 -28.59 -18.78 -5.17
C ALA A 301 -29.01 -19.71 -4.02
N SER A 302 -28.03 -20.12 -3.21
CA SER A 302 -28.25 -20.71 -1.89
C SER A 302 -29.12 -19.78 -1.04
N ARG A 303 -30.01 -20.35 -0.22
CA ARG A 303 -30.85 -19.59 0.72
C ARG A 303 -30.11 -19.22 2.00
N VAL A 304 -28.92 -19.79 2.20
CA VAL A 304 -28.09 -19.56 3.38
C VAL A 304 -26.89 -18.72 2.96
N ALA A 305 -26.67 -17.59 3.64
CA ALA A 305 -25.44 -16.82 3.49
C ALA A 305 -24.33 -17.51 4.29
N TYR A 306 -23.64 -18.44 3.62
CA TYR A 306 -22.53 -19.20 4.18
C TYR A 306 -21.21 -18.54 3.82
N VAL A 307 -20.38 -18.24 4.81
CA VAL A 307 -19.00 -17.78 4.63
C VAL A 307 -18.18 -18.21 5.84
N ALA A 308 -17.43 -19.30 5.64
CA ALA A 308 -16.77 -20.01 6.73
C ALA A 308 -15.66 -19.19 7.41
N ASP A 309 -14.66 -18.74 6.64
CA ASP A 309 -13.35 -18.38 7.18
C ASP A 309 -12.88 -16.91 7.11
N PRO A 310 -13.74 -15.87 7.07
CA PRO A 310 -13.25 -14.51 7.06
C PRO A 310 -12.67 -14.15 8.44
N PHE A 311 -11.61 -13.33 8.47
CA PHE A 311 -10.95 -12.91 9.71
C PHE A 311 -11.67 -11.73 10.39
N GLY A 312 -12.95 -11.93 10.67
CA GLY A 312 -13.82 -10.95 11.29
C GLY A 312 -15.02 -10.60 10.42
N HIS A 313 -16.06 -10.09 11.08
CA HIS A 313 -17.34 -9.78 10.46
C HIS A 313 -17.79 -8.37 10.88
N PRO A 314 -18.08 -7.46 9.92
CA PRO A 314 -18.66 -6.16 10.26
C PRO A 314 -19.97 -6.30 11.03
N ALA A 315 -20.20 -5.43 12.03
CA ALA A 315 -21.45 -5.43 12.81
C ALA A 315 -22.71 -5.19 11.95
N GLN A 316 -22.57 -4.66 10.73
CA GLN A 316 -23.66 -4.41 9.79
C GLN A 316 -24.02 -5.60 8.90
N ILE A 317 -23.40 -6.78 9.08
CA ILE A 317 -23.72 -7.97 8.27
C ILE A 317 -25.22 -8.31 8.32
N PRO A 318 -25.91 -8.32 9.48
CA PRO A 318 -27.36 -8.53 9.50
C PRO A 318 -28.12 -7.52 8.63
N GLN A 319 -27.80 -6.23 8.72
CA GLN A 319 -28.40 -5.18 7.88
C GLN A 319 -28.22 -5.44 6.39
N ILE A 320 -26.98 -5.75 5.99
CA ILE A 320 -26.65 -6.02 4.58
C ILE A 320 -27.42 -7.23 4.08
N LEU A 321 -27.39 -8.35 4.81
CA LEU A 321 -28.07 -9.58 4.42
C LEU A 321 -29.58 -9.40 4.32
N ARG A 322 -30.21 -8.69 5.26
CA ARG A 322 -31.64 -8.34 5.20
C ARG A 322 -31.97 -7.51 3.96
N GLY A 323 -31.10 -6.58 3.57
CA GLY A 323 -31.23 -5.81 2.34
C GLY A 323 -31.25 -6.68 1.05
N PHE A 324 -30.67 -7.88 1.10
CA PHE A 324 -30.69 -8.86 0.02
C PHE A 324 -31.72 -10.00 0.23
N GLY A 325 -32.57 -9.91 1.26
CA GLY A 325 -33.59 -10.90 1.56
C GLY A 325 -33.07 -12.17 2.26
N TYR A 326 -31.86 -12.13 2.83
CA TYR A 326 -31.31 -13.23 3.62
C TYR A 326 -31.68 -13.10 5.10
N GLU A 327 -32.10 -14.21 5.71
CA GLU A 327 -32.48 -14.26 7.13
C GLU A 327 -31.53 -15.10 7.97
N THR A 328 -30.60 -15.81 7.31
CA THR A 328 -29.69 -16.77 7.95
C THR A 328 -28.25 -16.51 7.54
N TYR A 329 -27.34 -16.62 8.51
CA TYR A 329 -25.91 -16.43 8.32
C TYR A 329 -25.11 -17.54 9.01
N VAL A 330 -24.14 -18.14 8.32
CA VAL A 330 -23.33 -19.24 8.86
C VAL A 330 -21.85 -18.90 8.70
N PHE A 331 -21.09 -19.03 9.79
CA PHE A 331 -19.70 -18.60 9.87
C PHE A 331 -18.91 -19.39 10.93
N ALA A 332 -17.56 -19.43 10.84
CA ALA A 332 -16.73 -20.19 11.77
C ALA A 332 -15.89 -19.32 12.73
N ARG A 333 -15.55 -18.08 12.36
CA ARG A 333 -14.60 -17.24 13.12
C ARG A 333 -15.24 -16.05 13.80
N GLY A 334 -14.57 -15.52 14.82
CA GLY A 334 -14.92 -14.22 15.41
C GLY A 334 -15.82 -14.29 16.64
N MET A 335 -16.13 -15.48 17.15
CA MET A 335 -16.72 -15.66 18.48
C MET A 335 -15.62 -16.03 19.48
N GLY A 336 -15.63 -15.39 20.65
CA GLY A 336 -14.82 -15.76 21.81
C GLY A 336 -15.68 -16.49 22.84
N ASP A 337 -15.45 -16.16 24.12
CA ASP A 337 -16.19 -16.70 25.27
C ASP A 337 -17.70 -16.40 25.18
N GLU A 338 -18.12 -15.41 24.38
CA GLU A 338 -19.54 -15.10 24.16
C GLU A 338 -20.35 -16.29 23.63
N THR A 339 -19.70 -17.25 22.95
CA THR A 339 -20.34 -18.49 22.50
C THR A 339 -20.90 -19.30 23.66
N GLU A 340 -20.28 -19.23 24.85
CA GLU A 340 -20.76 -19.92 26.05
C GLU A 340 -22.11 -19.36 26.53
N ASP A 341 -22.34 -18.06 26.33
CA ASP A 341 -23.57 -17.39 26.74
C ASP A 341 -24.70 -17.55 25.70
N VAL A 342 -24.36 -17.42 24.42
CA VAL A 342 -25.37 -17.37 23.34
C VAL A 342 -25.55 -18.67 22.59
N GLY A 343 -24.67 -19.66 22.79
CA GLY A 343 -24.66 -20.94 22.06
C GLY A 343 -24.29 -20.82 20.58
N ALA A 344 -24.50 -21.92 19.84
CA ALA A 344 -24.16 -22.07 18.44
C ALA A 344 -25.14 -21.35 17.52
N GLU A 345 -26.42 -21.28 17.87
CA GLU A 345 -27.44 -20.58 17.10
C GLU A 345 -28.04 -19.41 17.88
N PHE A 346 -27.94 -18.19 17.34
CA PHE A 346 -28.42 -16.99 18.03
C PHE A 346 -29.00 -15.97 17.07
N GLN A 347 -29.72 -14.99 17.62
CA GLN A 347 -30.20 -13.84 16.86
C GLN A 347 -29.11 -12.77 16.87
N TRP A 348 -28.51 -12.50 15.71
CA TRP A 348 -27.53 -11.44 15.57
C TRP A 348 -28.21 -10.15 15.11
N GLU A 349 -28.17 -9.13 15.97
CA GLU A 349 -28.69 -7.79 15.71
C GLU A 349 -27.56 -6.83 15.26
N ALA A 350 -27.79 -6.14 14.16
CA ALA A 350 -26.94 -5.04 13.72
C ALA A 350 -27.29 -3.73 14.46
N PRO A 351 -26.39 -2.72 14.48
CA PRO A 351 -26.70 -1.40 15.06
C PRO A 351 -27.95 -0.71 14.48
N SER A 352 -28.40 -1.10 13.28
CA SER A 352 -29.67 -0.64 12.69
C SER A 352 -30.93 -1.24 13.32
N GLY A 353 -30.81 -2.30 14.11
CA GLY A 353 -31.91 -3.13 14.60
C GLY A 353 -32.30 -4.29 13.68
N ASP A 354 -31.70 -4.40 12.48
CA ASP A 354 -31.88 -5.55 11.60
C ASP A 354 -31.32 -6.83 12.24
N ARG A 355 -32.04 -7.94 12.13
CA ARG A 355 -31.68 -9.21 12.74
C ARG A 355 -31.60 -10.34 11.73
N VAL A 356 -30.66 -11.25 11.94
CA VAL A 356 -30.57 -12.54 11.22
C VAL A 356 -30.35 -13.68 12.23
N ARG A 357 -30.81 -14.88 11.88
CA ARG A 357 -30.43 -16.10 12.60
C ARG A 357 -28.99 -16.46 12.21
N ALA A 358 -28.07 -16.29 13.14
CA ALA A 358 -26.68 -16.65 12.96
C ALA A 358 -26.43 -18.07 13.51
N THR A 359 -25.58 -18.82 12.81
CA THR A 359 -25.05 -20.12 13.27
C THR A 359 -23.53 -20.08 13.23
N HIS A 360 -22.93 -20.22 14.41
CA HIS A 360 -21.50 -20.39 14.59
C HIS A 360 -21.13 -21.87 14.45
N LEU A 361 -20.13 -22.16 13.61
CA LEU A 361 -19.64 -23.52 13.39
C LEU A 361 -18.72 -23.96 14.54
N ILE A 362 -19.32 -24.59 15.56
CA ILE A 362 -18.60 -25.17 16.70
C ILE A 362 -17.61 -26.25 16.23
N ASP A 363 -16.37 -26.17 16.71
CA ASP A 363 -15.25 -27.01 16.27
C ASP A 363 -14.93 -26.85 14.76
N HIS A 364 -15.24 -25.66 14.22
CA HIS A 364 -14.94 -25.22 12.86
C HIS A 364 -15.72 -25.93 11.73
N TYR A 365 -15.48 -25.53 10.49
CA TYR A 365 -16.16 -26.09 9.31
C TYR A 365 -15.68 -27.49 8.88
N SER A 366 -14.88 -28.16 9.70
CA SER A 366 -14.47 -29.56 9.49
C SER A 366 -14.84 -30.48 10.66
N ASN A 367 -15.73 -30.04 11.55
CA ASN A 367 -16.15 -30.77 12.75
C ASN A 367 -16.75 -32.17 12.45
N GLY A 368 -17.35 -32.36 11.27
CA GLY A 368 -17.92 -33.62 10.81
C GLY A 368 -16.97 -34.48 9.97
N LEU A 369 -15.77 -33.99 9.61
CA LEU A 369 -14.90 -34.70 8.68
C LEU A 369 -14.39 -36.03 9.25
N ARG A 370 -14.19 -36.12 10.57
CA ARG A 370 -13.60 -37.31 11.23
C ARG A 370 -14.50 -38.55 11.18
N ILE A 371 -15.81 -38.38 10.97
CA ILE A 371 -16.75 -39.50 10.83
C ILE A 371 -16.84 -40.04 9.40
N VAL A 372 -16.15 -39.39 8.44
CA VAL A 372 -16.06 -39.87 7.06
C VAL A 372 -14.87 -40.82 6.90
N GLY A 373 -15.08 -41.88 6.12
CA GLY A 373 -14.10 -42.90 5.82
C GLY A 373 -14.09 -43.29 4.34
N PRO A 374 -13.19 -44.21 3.95
CA PRO A 374 -13.08 -44.67 2.57
C PRO A 374 -14.42 -45.21 2.04
N ALA A 375 -14.68 -45.03 0.74
CA ALA A 375 -15.94 -45.44 0.10
C ALA A 375 -16.28 -46.93 0.29
N GLU A 376 -15.27 -47.81 0.35
CA GLU A 376 -15.43 -49.26 0.53
C GLU A 376 -15.12 -49.72 1.97
N GLU A 377 -15.28 -48.83 2.96
CA GLU A 377 -15.03 -49.18 4.36
C GLU A 377 -15.98 -50.32 4.83
N PRO A 378 -15.43 -51.41 5.41
CA PRO A 378 -16.25 -52.46 5.99
C PRO A 378 -17.15 -51.92 7.12
N PRO A 379 -18.40 -52.40 7.26
CA PRO A 379 -19.33 -51.91 8.28
C PRO A 379 -18.79 -51.94 9.72
N GLU A 380 -17.95 -52.91 10.05
CA GLU A 380 -17.30 -52.99 11.36
C GLU A 380 -16.28 -51.87 11.60
N SER A 381 -15.50 -51.52 10.58
CA SER A 381 -14.54 -50.42 10.66
C SER A 381 -15.24 -49.07 10.77
N LEU A 382 -16.33 -48.88 10.01
CA LEU A 382 -17.20 -47.71 10.14
C LEU A 382 -17.75 -47.60 11.57
N ARG A 383 -18.33 -48.68 12.10
CA ARG A 383 -18.84 -48.71 13.49
C ARG A 383 -17.75 -48.37 14.51
N ARG A 384 -16.55 -48.94 14.38
CA ARG A 384 -15.42 -48.64 15.27
C ARG A 384 -15.03 -47.15 15.21
N ARG A 385 -14.97 -46.56 14.01
CA ARG A 385 -14.68 -45.13 13.81
C ARG A 385 -15.75 -44.27 14.47
N LEU A 386 -17.03 -44.53 14.20
CA LEU A 386 -18.14 -43.77 14.77
C LEU A 386 -18.16 -43.87 16.30
N THR A 387 -17.97 -45.06 16.88
CA THR A 387 -17.89 -45.24 18.34
C THR A 387 -16.75 -44.44 18.97
N ARG A 388 -15.65 -44.24 18.23
CA ARG A 388 -14.49 -43.48 18.72
C ARG A 388 -14.65 -41.97 18.57
N GLU A 389 -15.10 -41.49 17.40
CA GLU A 389 -15.09 -40.06 17.07
C GLU A 389 -16.38 -39.35 17.52
N LEU A 390 -17.54 -40.02 17.44
CA LEU A 390 -18.84 -39.37 17.64
C LEU A 390 -19.06 -38.82 19.05
N PRO A 391 -18.65 -39.49 20.16
CA PRO A 391 -18.81 -38.93 21.50
C PRO A 391 -18.16 -37.56 21.65
N GLY A 392 -16.92 -37.39 21.19
CA GLY A 392 -16.21 -36.11 21.31
C GLY A 392 -16.80 -34.99 20.43
N ILE A 393 -17.35 -35.35 19.27
CA ILE A 393 -18.07 -34.39 18.40
C ILE A 393 -19.39 -33.98 19.06
N LEU A 394 -20.13 -34.94 19.62
CA LEU A 394 -21.39 -34.69 20.32
C LEU A 394 -21.16 -33.84 21.57
N ASP A 395 -20.19 -34.19 22.42
CA ASP A 395 -19.88 -33.43 23.63
C ASP A 395 -19.62 -31.96 23.32
N ARG A 396 -18.85 -31.67 22.25
CA ARG A 396 -18.60 -30.29 21.81
C ARG A 396 -19.84 -29.64 21.23
N THR A 397 -20.49 -30.25 20.25
CA THR A 397 -21.60 -29.61 19.51
C THR A 397 -22.87 -29.45 20.35
N THR A 398 -23.21 -30.44 21.18
CA THR A 398 -24.41 -30.40 22.05
C THR A 398 -24.27 -29.42 23.20
N SER A 399 -23.05 -29.16 23.70
CA SER A 399 -22.82 -28.19 24.78
C SER A 399 -23.21 -26.76 24.41
N TYR A 400 -23.23 -26.44 23.10
CA TYR A 400 -23.60 -25.12 22.59
C TYR A 400 -24.89 -25.14 21.78
N ALA A 401 -25.52 -26.29 21.57
CA ALA A 401 -26.71 -26.37 20.73
C ALA A 401 -27.91 -25.70 21.40
N ASN A 402 -28.52 -24.72 20.74
CA ASN A 402 -29.76 -24.09 21.20
C ASN A 402 -31.02 -24.73 20.60
N GLY A 403 -30.83 -25.65 19.65
CA GLY A 403 -31.90 -26.38 18.97
C GLY A 403 -31.80 -27.89 19.13
N ASP A 404 -32.68 -28.60 18.43
CA ASP A 404 -32.76 -30.05 18.35
C ASP A 404 -32.00 -30.65 17.15
N ALA A 405 -31.30 -29.81 16.39
CA ALA A 405 -30.52 -30.19 15.23
C ALA A 405 -29.03 -29.88 15.44
N LEU A 406 -28.16 -30.81 15.05
CA LEU A 406 -26.71 -30.64 15.05
C LEU A 406 -26.19 -30.49 13.62
N LEU A 407 -25.28 -29.55 13.42
CA LEU A 407 -24.64 -29.30 12.13
C LEU A 407 -23.24 -29.90 12.09
N PHE A 408 -23.08 -30.97 11.30
CA PHE A 408 -21.79 -31.59 11.00
C PHE A 408 -21.32 -31.19 9.60
N MET A 409 -20.23 -30.45 9.56
CA MET A 409 -19.59 -29.98 8.35
C MET A 409 -18.61 -31.04 7.86
N VAL A 410 -18.95 -31.63 6.71
CA VAL A 410 -18.15 -32.65 6.04
C VAL A 410 -17.38 -32.00 4.89
N GLY A 411 -16.18 -31.53 5.21
CA GLY A 411 -15.27 -30.84 4.29
C GLY A 411 -14.16 -30.14 5.08
N ASP A 412 -13.09 -29.77 4.39
CA ASP A 412 -12.02 -28.90 4.90
C ASP A 412 -11.26 -28.32 3.69
N ASP A 413 -10.25 -27.51 3.92
CA ASP A 413 -9.47 -26.81 2.90
C ASP A 413 -8.89 -27.78 1.86
N HIS A 414 -9.57 -27.87 0.71
CA HIS A 414 -9.18 -28.69 -0.45
C HIS A 414 -8.96 -30.19 -0.13
N VAL A 415 -9.67 -30.72 0.87
CA VAL A 415 -9.62 -32.15 1.21
C VAL A 415 -10.56 -32.95 0.30
N GLU A 416 -10.02 -33.99 -0.33
CA GLU A 416 -10.81 -35.04 -0.99
C GLU A 416 -11.13 -36.11 0.05
N ALA A 417 -12.36 -36.07 0.59
CA ALA A 417 -12.83 -36.89 1.71
C ALA A 417 -13.70 -38.07 1.25
#